data_AF-A0A6L6JPR9-F1
#
_entry.id   AF-A0A6L6JPR9-F1
#
_cell.length_a   1.000
_cell.length_b   1.000
_cell.length_c   1.000
_cell.angle_alpha   90.00
_cell.angle_beta   90.00
_cell.angle_gamma   90.00
#
_symmetry.space_group_name_H-M   'P 1'
#
loop_
_entity.id
_entity.type
_entity.pdbx_description
1 polymer ?
#
loop_
_entity_poly.entity_id
_entity_poly.type
_entity_poly.pdbx_seq_one_letter_code
_entity_poly.pdbx_strand_id
1 'polypeptide(L)'
;MSNPKIQQLQEDESYIKISQKYPHIAKKLIIFWGSEFCEPYLDSLFTETRSGTRRGFPPEDMQALLNIRLLHEELYELERKQDIWTYPH
;
A
#
# COMPACT_ATOMS: atom_id res chain seq x y z
N MET A 1 6.65 -18.77 8.81
CA MET A 1 7.52 -17.61 9.10
C MET A 1 6.71 -16.37 8.82
N SER A 2 6.35 -15.58 9.83
CA SER A 2 5.63 -14.32 9.60
C SER A 2 6.59 -13.31 8.99
N ASN A 3 6.21 -12.68 7.87
CA ASN A 3 7.00 -11.62 7.26
C ASN A 3 6.96 -10.39 8.19
N PRO A 4 8.09 -9.92 8.73
CA PRO A 4 8.11 -8.79 9.67
C PRO A 4 7.53 -7.51 9.06
N LYS A 5 7.66 -7.31 7.74
CA LYS A 5 7.08 -6.16 7.03
C LYS A 5 5.55 -6.21 6.98
N ILE A 6 4.95 -7.40 6.99
CA ILE A 6 3.49 -7.57 7.07
C ILE A 6 2.99 -7.27 8.47
N GLN A 7 3.75 -7.62 9.52
CA GLN A 7 3.40 -7.26 10.89
C GLN A 7 3.41 -5.75 11.07
N GLN A 8 4.42 -5.07 10.52
CA GLN A 8 4.50 -3.61 10.55
C GLN A 8 3.33 -2.92 9.83
N LEU A 9 2.85 -3.50 8.71
CA LEU A 9 1.61 -3.05 8.08
C LEU A 9 0.40 -3.25 9.01
N GLN A 10 0.29 -4.42 9.66
CA GLN A 10 -0.85 -4.75 10.50
C GLN A 10 -0.95 -3.90 11.78
N GLU A 11 0.18 -3.37 12.25
CA GLU A 11 0.29 -2.47 13.39
C GLU A 11 0.04 -1.00 13.04
N ASP A 12 0.06 -0.64 11.75
CA ASP A 12 -0.16 0.73 11.30
C ASP A 12 -1.62 1.18 11.51
N GLU A 13 -1.81 2.37 12.07
CA GLU A 13 -3.13 2.93 12.38
C GLU A 13 -4.00 3.11 11.13
N SER A 14 -3.38 3.48 10.01
CA SER A 14 -4.06 3.69 8.73
C SER A 14 -4.55 2.35 8.17
N TYR A 15 -3.73 1.31 8.26
CA TYR A 15 -4.13 -0.05 7.90
C TYR A 15 -5.26 -0.56 8.79
N ILE A 16 -5.19 -0.37 10.11
CA ILE A 16 -6.26 -0.79 11.03
C ILE A 16 -7.58 -0.11 10.65
N LYS A 17 -7.57 1.20 10.40
CA LYS A 17 -8.75 1.97 9.96
C LYS A 17 -9.33 1.42 8.64
N ILE A 18 -8.48 1.17 7.64
CA ILE A 18 -8.90 0.62 6.35
C ILE A 18 -9.41 -0.81 6.49
N SER A 19 -8.80 -1.64 7.34
CA SER A 19 -9.21 -3.04 7.55
C SER A 19 -10.60 -3.16 8.16
N GLN A 20 -10.97 -2.25 9.06
CA GLN A 20 -12.28 -2.21 9.71
C GLN A 20 -13.38 -1.79 8.73
N LYS A 21 -13.11 -0.77 7.89
CA LYS A 21 -14.10 -0.24 6.93
C LYS A 21 -14.16 -1.04 5.63
N TYR A 22 -13.02 -1.51 5.14
CA TYR A 22 -12.84 -2.11 3.83
C TYR A 22 -12.03 -3.42 3.92
N PRO A 23 -12.60 -4.49 4.50
CA PRO A 23 -11.88 -5.74 4.73
C PRO A 23 -11.38 -6.42 3.45
N HIS A 24 -12.04 -6.17 2.31
CA HIS A 24 -11.60 -6.66 1.00
C HIS A 24 -10.33 -5.95 0.50
N ILE A 25 -10.15 -4.67 0.84
CA ILE A 25 -8.93 -3.90 0.53
C ILE A 25 -7.78 -4.41 1.38
N ALA A 26 -8.00 -4.55 2.70
CA ALA A 26 -6.98 -5.08 3.61
C ALA A 26 -6.47 -6.47 3.21
N LYS A 27 -7.37 -7.38 2.78
CA LYS A 27 -6.97 -8.69 2.26
C LYS A 27 -6.07 -8.58 1.04
N LYS A 28 -6.42 -7.73 0.07
CA LYS A 28 -5.60 -7.50 -1.13
C LYS A 28 -4.26 -6.85 -0.78
N LEU A 29 -4.24 -5.91 0.16
CA LEU A 29 -3.00 -5.31 0.66
C LEU A 29 -2.06 -6.37 1.23
N ILE A 30 -2.54 -7.28 2.09
CA ILE A 30 -1.71 -8.38 2.61
C ILE A 30 -1.16 -9.26 1.48
N ILE A 31 -1.99 -9.60 0.49
CA ILE A 31 -1.59 -10.47 -0.62
C ILE A 31 -0.52 -9.81 -1.49
N PHE A 32 -0.66 -8.51 -1.76
CA PHE A 32 0.25 -7.78 -2.64
C PHE A 32 1.41 -7.11 -1.91
N TRP A 33 1.43 -7.09 -0.58
CA TRP A 33 2.44 -6.38 0.21
C TRP A 33 3.85 -6.86 -0.09
N GLY A 34 4.72 -5.96 -0.55
CA GLY A 34 6.10 -6.29 -0.95
C GLY A 34 6.23 -6.97 -2.30
N SER A 35 5.15 -6.99 -3.09
CA SER A 35 5.20 -7.33 -4.50
C SER A 35 5.08 -6.08 -5.35
N GLU A 36 5.52 -6.17 -6.61
CA GLU A 36 5.32 -5.14 -7.63
C GLU A 36 3.83 -4.81 -7.88
N PHE A 37 2.90 -5.67 -7.44
CA PHE A 37 1.46 -5.46 -7.60
C PHE A 37 0.84 -4.54 -6.54
N CYS A 38 1.56 -4.21 -5.46
CA CYS A 38 1.03 -3.37 -4.39
C CYS A 38 0.75 -1.93 -4.85
N GLU A 39 1.73 -1.30 -5.50
CA GLU A 39 1.62 0.08 -5.98
C GLU A 39 0.52 0.24 -7.05
N PRO A 40 0.46 -0.60 -8.11
CA PRO A 40 -0.64 -0.55 -9.08
C PRO A 40 -2.02 -0.77 -8.44
N TYR A 41 -2.10 -1.63 -7.42
CA TYR A 41 -3.34 -1.85 -6.70
C TYR A 41 -3.77 -0.60 -5.93
N LEU A 42 -2.87 0.04 -5.18
CA LEU A 42 -3.15 1.29 -4.48
C LEU A 42 -3.54 2.41 -5.45
N ASP A 43 -2.86 2.55 -6.58
CA ASP A 43 -3.19 3.53 -7.63
C ASP A 43 -4.57 3.28 -8.25
N SER A 44 -4.97 2.01 -8.39
CA SER A 44 -6.32 1.66 -8.84
C SER A 44 -7.39 2.16 -7.89
N LEU A 45 -7.16 2.11 -6.57
CA LEU A 45 -8.13 2.58 -5.57
C LEU A 45 -8.39 4.09 -5.66
N PHE A 46 -7.36 4.87 -6.02
CA PHE A 46 -7.49 6.31 -6.20
C PHE A 46 -8.22 6.68 -7.50
N THR A 47 -8.11 5.83 -8.53
CA THR A 47 -8.64 6.10 -9.88
C THR A 47 -10.01 5.46 -10.16
N GLU A 48 -10.41 4.40 -9.44
CA GLU A 48 -11.67 3.66 -9.63
C GLU A 48 -12.95 4.46 -9.26
N THR A 49 -12.78 5.71 -8.85
CA THR A 49 -13.86 6.67 -8.56
C THR A 49 -14.44 7.33 -9.81
N ARG A 50 -13.84 7.12 -10.99
CA ARG A 50 -14.09 7.91 -12.20
C ARG A 50 -15.32 7.52 -13.02
N SER A 51 -15.97 6.39 -12.72
CA SER A 51 -17.14 5.87 -13.49
C SER A 51 -18.51 6.32 -12.97
N GLY A 52 -18.60 7.51 -12.36
CA GLY A 52 -19.85 8.26 -12.17
C GLY A 52 -20.85 7.75 -11.13
N THR A 53 -20.68 6.55 -10.56
CA THR A 53 -21.62 5.95 -9.58
C THR A 53 -21.03 5.69 -8.19
N ARG A 54 -19.70 5.72 -8.04
CA ARG A 54 -19.03 5.55 -6.74
C ARG A 54 -18.61 6.92 -6.20
N ARG A 55 -19.22 7.33 -5.08
CA ARG A 55 -18.66 8.40 -4.24
C ARG A 55 -17.25 7.92 -3.86
N GLY A 56 -16.22 8.69 -4.20
CA GLY A 56 -14.85 8.34 -3.84
C GLY A 56 -14.68 8.12 -2.33
N PHE A 57 -13.50 7.70 -1.91
CA PHE A 57 -13.23 7.56 -0.49
C PHE A 57 -13.39 8.92 0.22
N PRO A 58 -13.95 8.94 1.44
CA PRO A 58 -13.90 10.12 2.30
C PRO A 58 -12.44 10.61 2.44
N PRO A 59 -12.22 11.93 2.66
CA PRO A 59 -10.87 12.49 2.77
C PRO A 59 -9.96 11.76 3.76
N GLU A 60 -10.52 11.36 4.90
CA GLU A 60 -9.74 10.65 5.92
C GLU A 60 -9.35 9.22 5.52
N ASP A 61 -10.16 8.57 4.69
CA ASP A 61 -9.89 7.22 4.20
C ASP A 61 -8.88 7.30 3.03
N MET A 62 -8.98 8.34 2.20
CA MET A 62 -7.95 8.67 1.21
C MET A 62 -6.59 8.90 1.88
N GLN A 63 -6.55 9.68 2.95
CA GLN A 63 -5.33 9.94 3.70
C GLN A 63 -4.75 8.64 4.29
N ALA A 64 -5.60 7.76 4.83
CA ALA A 64 -5.14 6.46 5.32
C ALA A 64 -4.55 5.59 4.20
N LEU A 65 -5.16 5.56 3.02
CA LEU A 65 -4.62 4.84 1.86
C LEU A 65 -3.29 5.44 1.36
N LEU A 66 -3.14 6.77 1.41
CA LEU A 66 -1.88 7.45 1.08
C LEU A 66 -0.77 7.10 2.09
N ASN A 67 -1.08 7.08 3.38
CA ASN A 67 -0.12 6.68 4.42
C ASN A 67 0.36 5.24 4.20
N ILE A 68 -0.56 4.32 3.87
CA ILE A 68 -0.20 2.92 3.54
C ILE A 68 0.73 2.86 2.32
N ARG A 69 0.47 3.69 1.29
CA ARG A 69 1.35 3.78 0.12
C ARG A 69 2.75 4.27 0.50
N LEU A 70 2.84 5.33 1.31
CA LEU A 70 4.12 5.87 1.78
C LEU A 70 4.87 4.84 2.64
N LEU A 71 4.18 4.07 3.48
CA LEU A 71 4.78 2.98 4.25
C LEU A 71 5.34 1.88 3.33
N HIS A 72 4.60 1.52 2.27
CA HIS A 72 5.10 0.57 1.27
C HIS A 72 6.35 1.11 0.57
N GLU A 73 6.31 2.36 0.14
CA GLU A 73 7.45 3.03 -0.48
C GLU A 73 8.64 3.03 0.48
N GLU A 74 8.52 3.48 1.73
CA GLU A 74 9.62 3.46 2.69
C GLU A 74 10.24 2.05 2.91
N LEU A 75 9.40 1.02 3.01
CA LEU A 75 9.85 -0.35 3.29
C LEU A 75 10.49 -1.06 2.08
N TYR A 76 10.16 -0.65 0.85
CA TYR A 76 10.56 -1.34 -0.39
C TYR A 76 11.34 -0.44 -1.37
N GLU A 77 11.32 0.88 -1.22
CA GLU A 77 12.17 1.84 -1.93
C GLU A 77 13.63 1.72 -1.49
N LEU A 78 13.88 1.36 -0.23
CA LEU A 78 15.20 0.91 0.25
C LEU A 78 15.70 -0.32 -0.52
N GLU A 79 14.80 -1.21 -0.95
CA GLU A 79 15.15 -2.39 -1.74
C GLU A 79 15.27 -2.04 -3.24
N ARG A 80 14.47 -1.11 -3.76
CA ARG A 80 14.58 -0.63 -5.16
C ARG A 80 15.83 0.21 -5.43
N LYS A 81 16.41 0.86 -4.40
CA LYS A 81 17.67 1.62 -4.53
C LYS A 81 18.91 0.78 -4.81
N GLN A 82 18.81 -0.54 -4.85
CA GLN A 82 19.88 -1.40 -5.39
C GLN A 82 19.85 -1.41 -6.93
N ASP A 83 19.98 -0.23 -7.54
CA ASP A 83 20.01 -0.10 -8.99
C ASP A 83 21.45 -0.28 -9.52
N ILE A 84 21.79 -1.54 -9.82
CA ILE A 84 22.47 -2.12 -11.02
C ILE A 84 23.81 -1.52 -11.54
N TRP A 85 24.27 -0.34 -11.11
CA TRP A 85 25.52 0.29 -11.59
C TRP A 85 26.64 0.41 -10.55
N THR A 86 26.74 -0.52 -9.60
CA THR A 86 27.94 -0.63 -8.75
C THR A 86 29.09 -1.27 -9.55
N TYR A 87 29.74 -0.49 -10.41
CA TYR A 87 31.04 -0.87 -10.97
C TYR A 87 32.14 -0.56 -9.94
N PRO A 88 32.91 -1.55 -9.46
CA PRO A 88 34.14 -1.26 -8.73
C PRO A 88 35.11 -0.60 -9.72
N HIS A 89 35.57 0.60 -9.40
CA HIS A 89 36.80 1.15 -9.96
C HIS A 89 37.96 0.69 -9.08
#